data_AF-A0A929ULP9-F1
#
_entry.id   AF-A0A929ULP9-F1
#
_cell.length_a   1.000
_cell.length_b   1.000
_cell.length_c   1.000
_cell.angle_alpha   90.00
_cell.angle_beta   90.00
_cell.angle_gamma   90.00
#
_symmetry.space_group_name_H-M   'P 1'
#
loop_
_entity.id
_entity.type
_entity.pdbx_description
1 polymer ?
#
loop_
_entity_poly.entity_id
_entity_poly.type
_entity_poly.pdbx_seq_one_letter_code
_entity_poly.pdbx_strand_id
1 'polypeptide(L)'
;MSRQRDAELDRLKSARESARQRQQAAWQAQQVAWEHRSSARAVMNRAYESKQVAYADQQAAWEAYVSIKQTNGPRIDSLNAQQERAYQNMKSAFESAALAHDMHDGASARMYADQGHAYKAESQTCVAERRQLVAEIRAARERFDAVKPAFQAAKSEFACARQAFQPAKAEHERAQAEFKRAKAEFDSCAKAFKARLDELKSASRKRREDKKSLAVKAGVPFQYQDNVWISTDSDGNTNIYFGGVGKPDGPGHGHYVMDPGGNVTYRRDPFDPHGAQNFEPGGTLYDRRARRDTPPLGVRNRDNDTNDRSGVFYDRSRQIDLHVTQYYGDNYRVSWDTDGKSDKNYHWTDQNFPSSHPEAHIPPEDAR
;
A
#
# COMPACT_ATOMS: atom_id res chain seq x y z
N MET A 1 31.03 -9.26 11.66
CA MET A 1 30.59 -9.02 10.27
C MET A 1 29.60 -7.87 10.26
N SER A 2 29.91 -6.77 9.56
CA SER A 2 28.88 -5.81 9.17
C SER A 2 27.75 -6.59 8.50
N ARG A 3 26.50 -6.43 8.95
CA ARG A 3 25.34 -6.96 8.24
C ARG A 3 25.34 -6.33 6.86
N GLN A 4 25.93 -6.98 5.86
CA GLN A 4 25.72 -6.60 4.47
C GLN A 4 24.22 -6.75 4.23
N ARG A 5 23.51 -5.62 4.28
CA ARG A 5 22.10 -5.51 3.92
C ARG A 5 21.99 -5.98 2.47
N ASP A 6 21.19 -7.00 2.24
CA ASP A 6 20.90 -7.47 0.89
C ASP A 6 19.97 -6.44 0.23
N ALA A 7 20.53 -5.66 -0.69
CA ALA A 7 19.82 -4.55 -1.34
C ALA A 7 18.56 -5.02 -2.07
N GLU A 8 18.58 -6.24 -2.62
CA GLU A 8 17.42 -6.85 -3.29
C GLU A 8 16.32 -7.24 -2.30
N LEU A 9 16.67 -7.80 -1.13
CA LEU A 9 15.72 -8.08 -0.06
C LEU A 9 15.04 -6.79 0.44
N ASP A 10 15.80 -5.70 0.61
CA ASP A 10 15.26 -4.39 0.99
C ASP A 10 14.32 -3.85 -0.10
N ARG A 11 14.70 -3.94 -1.38
CA ARG A 11 13.84 -3.57 -2.52
C ARG A 11 12.54 -4.37 -2.55
N LEU A 12 12.61 -5.69 -2.38
CA LEU A 12 11.44 -6.58 -2.36
C LEU A 12 10.53 -6.30 -1.17
N LYS A 13 11.12 -5.94 -0.02
CA LYS A 13 10.36 -5.51 1.16
C LYS A 13 9.54 -4.25 0.85
N SER A 14 10.16 -3.22 0.31
CA SER A 14 9.49 -1.98 -0.10
C SER A 14 8.42 -2.24 -1.16
N ALA A 15 8.71 -3.07 -2.17
CA ALA A 15 7.73 -3.43 -3.20
C ALA A 15 6.48 -4.12 -2.60
N ARG A 16 6.69 -5.07 -1.66
CA ARG A 16 5.61 -5.75 -0.95
C ARG A 16 4.77 -4.80 -0.10
N GLU A 17 5.40 -3.85 0.59
CA GLU A 17 4.71 -2.84 1.39
C GLU A 17 3.86 -1.91 0.50
N SER A 18 4.41 -1.43 -0.62
CA SER A 18 3.67 -0.63 -1.61
C SER A 18 2.52 -1.42 -2.26
N ALA A 19 2.71 -2.71 -2.54
CA ALA A 19 1.64 -3.57 -3.05
C ALA A 19 0.53 -3.79 -2.01
N ARG A 20 0.90 -3.91 -0.71
CA ARG A 20 -0.08 -4.01 0.39
C ARG A 20 -0.92 -2.75 0.53
N GLN A 21 -0.30 -1.57 0.42
CA GLN A 21 -1.02 -0.29 0.44
C GLN A 21 -2.00 -0.20 -0.73
N ARG A 22 -1.58 -0.55 -1.94
CA ARG A 22 -2.46 -0.58 -3.13
C ARG A 22 -3.61 -1.58 -2.99
N GLN A 23 -3.34 -2.77 -2.45
CA GLN A 23 -4.39 -3.75 -2.12
C GLN A 23 -5.42 -3.18 -1.14
N GLN A 24 -4.97 -2.51 -0.09
CA GLN A 24 -5.86 -1.91 0.92
C GLN A 24 -6.69 -0.76 0.34
N ALA A 25 -6.08 0.12 -0.45
CA ALA A 25 -6.78 1.19 -1.15
C ALA A 25 -7.84 0.65 -2.13
N ALA A 26 -7.48 -0.37 -2.93
CA ALA A 26 -8.42 -1.01 -3.85
C ALA A 26 -9.57 -1.72 -3.12
N TRP A 27 -9.29 -2.31 -1.96
CA TRP A 27 -10.33 -2.90 -1.11
C TRP A 27 -11.31 -1.83 -0.58
N GLN A 28 -10.80 -0.70 -0.09
CA GLN A 28 -11.63 0.42 0.37
C GLN A 28 -12.48 0.99 -0.78
N ALA A 29 -11.88 1.22 -1.95
CA ALA A 29 -12.59 1.67 -3.14
C ALA A 29 -13.71 0.69 -3.55
N GLN A 30 -13.45 -0.62 -3.46
CA GLN A 30 -14.46 -1.65 -3.70
C GLN A 30 -15.62 -1.56 -2.69
N GLN A 31 -15.35 -1.34 -1.40
CA GLN A 31 -16.40 -1.19 -0.39
C GLN A 31 -17.27 0.04 -0.66
N VAL A 32 -16.66 1.20 -0.94
CA VAL A 32 -17.39 2.41 -1.28
C VAL A 32 -18.27 2.22 -2.52
N ALA A 33 -17.72 1.60 -3.58
CA ALA A 33 -18.50 1.31 -4.78
C ALA A 33 -19.63 0.30 -4.53
N TRP A 34 -19.43 -0.65 -3.60
CA TRP A 34 -20.48 -1.59 -3.19
C TRP A 34 -21.61 -0.87 -2.45
N GLU A 35 -21.29 0.02 -1.52
CA GLU A 35 -22.28 0.85 -0.81
C GLU A 35 -23.08 1.72 -1.77
N HIS A 36 -22.38 2.38 -2.71
CA HIS A 36 -23.01 3.20 -3.75
C HIS A 36 -23.98 2.37 -4.61
N ARG A 37 -23.53 1.20 -5.09
CA ARG A 37 -24.38 0.25 -5.84
C ARG A 37 -25.59 -0.22 -5.02
N SER A 38 -25.39 -0.51 -3.74
CA SER A 38 -26.46 -0.98 -2.83
C SER A 38 -27.53 0.10 -2.64
N SER A 39 -27.08 1.34 -2.38
CA SER A 39 -27.96 2.50 -2.25
C SER A 39 -28.75 2.77 -3.53
N ALA A 40 -28.08 2.78 -4.69
CA ALA A 40 -28.74 2.95 -5.99
C ALA A 40 -29.77 1.83 -6.26
N ARG A 41 -29.48 0.59 -5.86
CA ARG A 41 -30.43 -0.53 -5.95
C ARG A 41 -31.65 -0.31 -5.05
N ALA A 42 -31.47 0.19 -3.83
CA ALA A 42 -32.57 0.48 -2.92
C ALA A 42 -33.50 1.58 -3.48
N VAL A 43 -32.94 2.63 -4.08
CA VAL A 43 -33.72 3.67 -4.79
C VAL A 43 -34.48 3.06 -5.97
N MET A 44 -33.83 2.24 -6.79
CA MET A 44 -34.47 1.58 -7.93
C MET A 44 -35.62 0.66 -7.50
N ASN A 45 -35.45 -0.09 -6.41
CA ASN A 45 -36.49 -0.96 -5.87
C ASN A 45 -37.70 -0.15 -5.38
N ARG A 46 -37.48 0.94 -4.63
CA ARG A 46 -38.57 1.83 -4.19
C ARG A 46 -39.32 2.43 -5.36
N ALA A 47 -38.60 2.93 -6.38
CA ALA A 47 -39.22 3.46 -7.59
C ALA A 47 -40.01 2.38 -8.37
N TYR A 48 -39.54 1.12 -8.34
CA TYR A 48 -40.28 0.00 -8.91
C TYR A 48 -41.57 -0.27 -8.15
N GLU A 49 -41.54 -0.28 -6.81
CA GLU A 49 -42.72 -0.44 -5.96
C GLU A 49 -43.74 0.68 -6.19
N SER A 50 -43.31 1.95 -6.20
CA SER A 50 -44.17 3.09 -6.52
C SER A 50 -44.81 2.96 -7.90
N LYS A 51 -44.05 2.48 -8.90
CA LYS A 51 -44.59 2.21 -10.24
C LYS A 51 -45.65 1.09 -10.23
N GLN A 52 -45.48 0.05 -9.42
CA GLN A 52 -46.47 -1.02 -9.29
C GLN A 52 -47.75 -0.52 -8.64
N VAL A 53 -47.66 0.29 -7.58
CA VAL A 53 -48.82 0.91 -6.93
C VAL A 53 -49.57 1.80 -7.92
N ALA A 54 -48.87 2.73 -8.60
CA ALA A 54 -49.52 3.62 -9.56
C ALA A 54 -50.13 2.87 -10.77
N TYR A 55 -49.57 1.72 -11.15
CA TYR A 55 -50.16 0.84 -12.15
C TYR A 55 -51.44 0.18 -11.64
N ALA A 56 -51.44 -0.32 -10.41
CA ALA A 56 -52.62 -0.90 -9.78
C ALA A 56 -53.76 0.12 -9.65
N ASP A 57 -53.46 1.36 -9.24
CA ASP A 57 -54.43 2.45 -9.16
C ASP A 57 -55.03 2.79 -10.53
N GLN A 58 -54.17 2.85 -11.57
CA GLN A 58 -54.62 3.05 -12.94
C GLN A 58 -55.55 1.93 -13.41
N GLN A 59 -55.18 0.67 -13.13
CA GLN A 59 -55.97 -0.49 -13.50
C GLN A 59 -57.32 -0.51 -12.79
N ALA A 60 -57.35 -0.25 -11.48
CA ALA A 60 -58.57 -0.17 -10.70
C ALA A 60 -59.51 0.94 -11.21
N ALA A 61 -58.97 2.12 -11.53
CA ALA A 61 -59.76 3.22 -12.09
C ALA A 61 -60.31 2.89 -13.49
N TRP A 62 -59.54 2.18 -14.32
CA TRP A 62 -59.99 1.70 -15.63
C TRP A 62 -61.13 0.68 -15.49
N GLU A 63 -60.98 -0.30 -14.60
CA GLU A 63 -61.99 -1.32 -14.32
C GLU A 63 -63.30 -0.69 -13.82
N ALA A 64 -63.21 0.27 -12.90
CA ALA A 64 -64.37 1.02 -12.41
C ALA A 64 -65.09 1.78 -13.54
N TYR A 65 -64.33 2.48 -14.41
CA TYR A 65 -64.90 3.16 -15.56
C TYR A 65 -65.60 2.20 -16.53
N VAL A 66 -64.96 1.07 -16.85
CA VAL A 66 -65.53 0.05 -17.74
C VAL A 66 -66.80 -0.55 -17.15
N SER A 67 -66.79 -0.89 -15.86
CA SER A 67 -67.95 -1.43 -15.15
C SER A 67 -69.14 -0.46 -15.17
N ILE A 68 -68.93 0.80 -14.80
CA ILE A 68 -69.98 1.82 -14.83
C ILE A 68 -70.53 2.00 -16.25
N LYS A 69 -69.66 2.03 -17.26
CA LYS A 69 -70.09 2.14 -18.66
C LYS A 69 -70.93 0.93 -19.10
N GLN A 70 -70.55 -0.29 -18.70
CA GLN A 70 -71.27 -1.51 -19.02
C GLN A 70 -72.64 -1.59 -18.34
N THR A 71 -72.74 -1.12 -17.09
CA THR A 71 -74.01 -1.09 -16.34
C THR A 71 -74.94 0.02 -16.85
N ASN A 72 -74.42 1.23 -17.03
CA ASN A 72 -75.25 2.40 -17.34
C ASN A 72 -75.63 2.49 -18.83
N GLY A 73 -74.82 1.95 -19.74
CA GLY A 73 -75.07 2.01 -21.19
C GLY A 73 -76.43 1.45 -21.61
N PRO A 74 -76.75 0.18 -21.30
CA PRO A 74 -78.05 -0.41 -21.64
C PRO A 74 -79.23 0.32 -21.00
N ARG A 75 -79.06 0.87 -19.79
CA ARG A 75 -80.10 1.64 -19.11
C ARG A 75 -80.35 2.97 -19.82
N ILE A 76 -79.30 3.67 -20.26
CA ILE A 76 -79.42 4.88 -21.08
C ILE A 76 -80.18 4.60 -22.38
N ASP A 77 -79.88 3.48 -23.05
CA ASP A 77 -80.58 3.09 -24.27
C ASP A 77 -82.06 2.78 -24.03
N SER A 78 -82.36 2.07 -22.93
CA SER A 78 -83.73 1.81 -22.49
C SER A 78 -84.51 3.10 -22.19
N LEU A 79 -83.88 4.06 -21.50
CA LEU A 79 -84.46 5.36 -21.19
C LEU A 79 -84.71 6.20 -22.45
N ASN A 80 -83.84 6.12 -23.45
CA ASN A 80 -84.07 6.76 -24.75
C ASN A 80 -85.34 6.21 -25.42
N ALA A 81 -85.48 4.88 -25.47
CA ALA A 81 -86.66 4.24 -26.05
C ALA A 81 -87.95 4.52 -25.25
N GLN A 82 -87.87 4.63 -23.92
CA GLN A 82 -89.00 5.00 -23.08
C GLN A 82 -89.40 6.46 -23.29
N GLN A 83 -88.42 7.38 -23.35
CA GLN A 83 -88.66 8.79 -23.61
C GLN A 83 -89.37 9.01 -24.96
N GLU A 84 -88.92 8.31 -26.01
CA GLU A 84 -89.53 8.41 -27.34
C GLU A 84 -90.98 7.91 -27.33
N ARG A 85 -91.25 6.77 -26.69
CA ARG A 85 -92.63 6.26 -26.52
C ARG A 85 -93.51 7.23 -25.75
N ALA A 86 -93.02 7.77 -24.63
CA ALA A 86 -93.75 8.78 -23.86
C ALA A 86 -94.02 10.04 -24.68
N TYR A 87 -93.07 10.47 -25.52
CA TYR A 87 -93.24 11.62 -26.41
C TYR A 87 -94.31 11.38 -27.48
N GLN A 88 -94.31 10.22 -28.13
CA GLN A 88 -95.35 9.88 -29.11
C GLN A 88 -96.74 9.78 -28.45
N ASN A 89 -96.84 9.12 -27.29
CA ASN A 89 -98.09 9.03 -26.53
C ASN A 89 -98.60 10.40 -26.07
N MET A 90 -97.70 11.27 -25.62
CA MET A 90 -98.01 12.66 -25.25
C MET A 90 -98.63 13.41 -26.44
N LYS A 91 -98.02 13.29 -27.63
CA LYS A 91 -98.50 13.93 -28.85
C LYS A 91 -99.91 13.45 -29.20
N SER A 92 -100.14 12.13 -29.25
CA SER A 92 -101.45 11.55 -29.53
C SER A 92 -102.52 11.93 -28.52
N ALA A 93 -102.17 12.01 -27.23
CA ALA A 93 -103.09 12.42 -26.17
C ALA A 93 -103.52 13.90 -26.33
N PHE A 94 -102.59 14.80 -26.65
CA PHE A 94 -102.96 16.20 -26.90
C PHE A 94 -103.75 16.38 -28.19
N GLU A 95 -103.48 15.61 -29.25
CA GLU A 95 -104.28 15.60 -30.48
C GLU A 95 -105.72 15.12 -30.20
N SER A 96 -105.87 14.07 -29.37
CA SER A 96 -107.18 13.54 -28.97
C SER A 96 -107.94 14.50 -28.05
N ALA A 97 -107.22 15.22 -27.17
CA ALA A 97 -107.81 16.28 -26.35
C ALA A 97 -108.36 17.43 -27.19
N ALA A 98 -107.62 17.85 -28.22
CA ALA A 98 -108.05 18.89 -29.16
C ALA A 98 -109.30 18.46 -29.94
N LEU A 99 -109.32 17.23 -30.47
CA LEU A 99 -110.49 16.70 -31.17
C LEU A 99 -111.73 16.63 -30.27
N ALA A 100 -111.58 16.13 -29.04
CA ALA A 100 -112.70 16.07 -28.08
C ALA A 100 -113.22 17.46 -27.71
N HIS A 101 -112.32 18.45 -27.60
CA HIS A 101 -112.70 19.84 -27.36
C HIS A 101 -113.52 20.41 -28.54
N ASP A 102 -113.10 20.14 -29.78
CA ASP A 102 -113.82 20.57 -30.99
C ASP A 102 -115.21 19.91 -31.12
N MET A 103 -115.37 18.70 -30.58
CA MET A 103 -116.66 18.00 -30.49
C MET A 103 -117.53 18.45 -29.29
N HIS A 104 -117.10 19.44 -28.52
CA HIS A 104 -117.74 19.91 -27.30
C HIS A 104 -117.86 18.84 -26.18
N ASP A 105 -117.01 17.80 -26.21
CA ASP A 105 -116.88 16.81 -25.14
C ASP A 105 -115.77 17.22 -24.15
N GLY A 106 -116.14 18.10 -23.22
CA GLY A 106 -115.22 18.62 -22.21
C GLY A 106 -114.66 17.55 -21.26
N ALA A 107 -115.40 16.46 -21.02
CA ALA A 107 -114.96 15.39 -20.13
C ALA A 107 -113.82 14.58 -20.77
N SER A 108 -114.00 14.16 -22.03
CA SER A 108 -112.93 13.47 -22.77
C SER A 108 -111.74 14.37 -23.06
N ALA A 109 -111.98 15.65 -23.39
CA ALA A 109 -110.90 16.62 -23.60
C ALA A 109 -110.01 16.77 -22.36
N ARG A 110 -110.62 16.86 -21.17
CA ARG A 110 -109.88 16.93 -19.91
C ARG A 110 -109.08 15.65 -19.63
N MET A 111 -109.72 14.49 -19.80
CA MET A 111 -109.08 13.19 -19.60
C MET A 111 -107.83 13.03 -20.48
N TYR A 112 -107.93 13.32 -21.77
CA TYR A 112 -106.80 13.24 -22.70
C TYR A 112 -105.71 14.27 -22.41
N ALA A 113 -106.08 15.49 -21.98
CA ALA A 113 -105.10 16.49 -21.55
C ALA A 113 -104.31 16.03 -20.31
N ASP A 114 -105.00 15.45 -19.32
CA ASP A 114 -104.36 14.90 -18.11
C ASP A 114 -103.41 13.73 -18.47
N GLN A 115 -103.80 12.86 -19.42
CA GLN A 115 -102.90 11.82 -19.97
C GLN A 115 -101.67 12.42 -20.67
N GLY A 116 -101.85 13.46 -21.48
CA GLY A 116 -100.74 14.18 -22.12
C GLY A 116 -99.76 14.78 -21.11
N HIS A 117 -100.27 15.36 -20.02
CA HIS A 117 -99.44 15.86 -18.92
C HIS A 117 -98.69 14.74 -18.19
N ALA A 118 -99.32 13.57 -17.98
CA ALA A 118 -98.67 12.41 -17.39
C ALA A 118 -97.50 11.89 -18.26
N TYR A 119 -97.69 11.75 -19.58
CA TYR A 119 -96.63 11.34 -20.50
C TYR A 119 -95.50 12.37 -20.58
N LYS A 120 -95.81 13.67 -20.50
CA LYS A 120 -94.80 14.72 -20.41
C LYS A 120 -93.94 14.57 -19.15
N ALA A 121 -94.56 14.29 -18.00
CA ALA A 121 -93.84 14.05 -16.75
C ALA A 121 -92.96 12.79 -16.82
N GLU A 122 -93.46 11.70 -17.42
CA GLU A 122 -92.67 10.48 -17.65
C GLU A 122 -91.43 10.76 -18.52
N SER A 123 -91.59 11.50 -19.62
CA SER A 123 -90.49 11.90 -20.50
C SER A 123 -89.43 12.72 -19.76
N GLN A 124 -89.85 13.66 -18.91
CA GLN A 124 -88.94 14.46 -18.08
C GLN A 124 -88.16 13.60 -17.07
N THR A 125 -88.81 12.64 -16.43
CA THR A 125 -88.15 11.67 -15.53
C THR A 125 -87.10 10.85 -16.27
N CYS A 126 -87.41 10.35 -17.47
CA CYS A 126 -86.44 9.60 -18.29
C CYS A 126 -85.20 10.44 -18.62
N VAL A 127 -85.40 11.71 -18.98
CA VAL A 127 -84.30 12.64 -19.28
C VAL A 127 -83.45 12.92 -18.04
N ALA A 128 -84.06 13.10 -16.87
CA ALA A 128 -83.34 13.34 -15.62
C ALA A 128 -82.45 12.15 -15.25
N GLU A 129 -83.00 10.93 -15.30
CA GLU A 129 -82.23 9.71 -15.02
C GLU A 129 -81.09 9.51 -16.02
N ARG A 130 -81.35 9.71 -17.32
CA ARG A 130 -80.30 9.62 -18.34
C ARG A 130 -79.15 10.59 -18.09
N ARG A 131 -79.46 11.84 -17.71
CA ARG A 131 -78.44 12.85 -17.38
C ARG A 131 -77.57 12.40 -16.21
N GLN A 132 -78.17 11.82 -15.18
CA GLN A 132 -77.44 11.28 -14.04
C GLN A 132 -76.48 10.15 -14.47
N LEU A 133 -76.96 9.16 -15.22
CA LEU A 133 -76.15 8.02 -15.66
C LEU A 133 -74.98 8.44 -16.57
N VAL A 134 -75.21 9.42 -17.46
CA VAL A 134 -74.15 10.00 -18.30
C VAL A 134 -73.12 10.76 -17.45
N ALA A 135 -73.56 11.48 -16.42
CA ALA A 135 -72.66 12.17 -15.50
C ALA A 135 -71.79 11.19 -14.70
N GLU A 136 -72.34 10.05 -14.28
CA GLU A 136 -71.59 8.98 -13.61
C GLU A 136 -70.50 8.38 -14.51
N ILE A 137 -70.82 8.07 -15.78
CA ILE A 137 -69.83 7.60 -16.76
C ILE A 137 -68.72 8.65 -16.96
N ARG A 138 -69.09 9.92 -17.08
CA ARG A 138 -68.14 11.02 -17.25
C ARG A 138 -67.22 11.16 -16.04
N ALA A 139 -67.77 11.15 -14.82
CA ALA A 139 -67.01 11.25 -13.59
C ALA A 139 -66.03 10.06 -13.44
N ALA A 140 -66.46 8.84 -13.78
CA ALA A 140 -65.58 7.67 -13.74
C ALA A 140 -64.43 7.79 -14.75
N ARG A 141 -64.70 8.30 -15.95
CA ARG A 141 -63.67 8.58 -16.96
C ARG A 141 -62.69 9.65 -16.48
N GLU A 142 -63.17 10.74 -15.90
CA GLU A 142 -62.33 11.81 -15.36
C GLU A 142 -61.40 11.29 -14.24
N ARG A 143 -61.89 10.41 -13.36
CA ARG A 143 -61.05 9.73 -12.36
C ARG A 143 -59.97 8.84 -12.99
N PHE A 144 -60.31 8.07 -14.03
CA PHE A 144 -59.33 7.28 -14.77
C PHE A 144 -58.28 8.16 -15.47
N ASP A 145 -58.69 9.27 -16.08
CA ASP A 145 -57.77 10.21 -16.73
C ASP A 145 -56.86 10.91 -15.70
N ALA A 146 -57.36 11.19 -14.49
CA ALA A 146 -56.61 11.83 -13.41
C ALA A 146 -55.46 10.97 -12.84
N VAL A 147 -55.57 9.63 -12.89
CA VAL A 147 -54.51 8.72 -12.37
C VAL A 147 -53.40 8.43 -13.40
N LYS A 148 -53.62 8.73 -14.69
CA LYS A 148 -52.61 8.50 -15.75
C LYS A 148 -51.29 9.25 -15.53
N PRO A 149 -51.27 10.55 -15.17
CA PRO A 149 -50.02 11.27 -14.95
C PRO A 149 -49.17 10.66 -13.84
N ALA A 150 -49.80 10.20 -12.75
CA ALA A 150 -49.09 9.57 -11.63
C ALA A 150 -48.33 8.30 -12.06
N PHE A 151 -48.97 7.44 -12.87
CA PHE A 151 -48.29 6.27 -13.43
C PHE A 151 -47.14 6.65 -14.38
N GLN A 152 -47.31 7.67 -15.22
CA GLN A 152 -46.23 8.13 -16.10
C GLN A 152 -45.05 8.73 -15.33
N ALA A 153 -45.32 9.45 -14.24
CA ALA A 153 -44.29 9.97 -13.34
C ALA A 153 -43.51 8.82 -12.70
N ALA A 154 -44.20 7.85 -12.09
CA ALA A 154 -43.55 6.69 -11.46
C ALA A 154 -42.76 5.83 -12.46
N LYS A 155 -43.23 5.71 -13.71
CA LYS A 155 -42.50 5.03 -14.79
C LYS A 155 -41.21 5.77 -15.15
N SER A 156 -41.26 7.10 -15.22
CA SER A 156 -40.09 7.95 -15.50
C SER A 156 -39.07 7.88 -14.35
N GLU A 157 -39.53 7.97 -13.10
CA GLU A 157 -38.68 7.85 -11.91
C GLU A 157 -37.95 6.50 -11.87
N PHE A 158 -38.67 5.40 -12.16
CA PHE A 158 -38.04 4.08 -12.26
C PHE A 158 -36.98 4.03 -13.38
N ALA A 159 -37.24 4.67 -14.53
CA ALA A 159 -36.26 4.75 -15.61
C ALA A 159 -35.00 5.52 -15.19
N CYS A 160 -35.15 6.66 -14.53
CA CYS A 160 -34.05 7.45 -13.97
C CYS A 160 -33.26 6.66 -12.91
N ALA A 161 -33.95 6.01 -11.96
CA ALA A 161 -33.30 5.20 -10.94
C ALA A 161 -32.53 4.01 -11.54
N ARG A 162 -33.08 3.38 -12.58
CA ARG A 162 -32.40 2.33 -13.33
C ARG A 162 -31.17 2.87 -14.07
N GLN A 163 -31.26 4.06 -14.67
CA GLN A 163 -30.13 4.71 -15.34
C GLN A 163 -29.00 5.05 -14.35
N ALA A 164 -29.32 5.44 -13.12
CA ALA A 164 -28.33 5.68 -12.06
C ALA A 164 -27.72 4.38 -11.51
N PHE A 165 -28.49 3.29 -11.45
CA PHE A 165 -28.02 2.00 -10.96
C PHE A 165 -26.97 1.35 -11.88
N GLN A 166 -27.12 1.44 -13.20
CA GLN A 166 -26.18 0.82 -14.15
C GLN A 166 -24.71 1.29 -14.00
N PRO A 167 -24.40 2.60 -13.96
CA PRO A 167 -23.03 3.06 -13.76
C PRO A 167 -22.49 2.69 -12.37
N ALA A 168 -23.31 2.74 -11.31
CA ALA A 168 -22.89 2.30 -9.97
C ALA A 168 -22.55 0.80 -9.93
N LYS A 169 -23.29 -0.03 -10.67
CA LYS A 169 -22.96 -1.45 -10.87
C LYS A 169 -21.62 -1.62 -11.60
N ALA A 170 -21.41 -0.89 -12.69
CA ALA A 170 -20.17 -0.96 -13.48
C ALA A 170 -18.95 -0.44 -12.70
N GLU A 171 -19.12 0.59 -11.87
CA GLU A 171 -18.11 1.10 -10.95
C GLU A 171 -17.68 0.03 -9.94
N HIS A 172 -18.64 -0.63 -9.28
CA HIS A 172 -18.35 -1.73 -8.35
C HIS A 172 -17.64 -2.91 -9.04
N GLU A 173 -18.04 -3.27 -10.26
CA GLU A 173 -17.38 -4.34 -11.03
C GLU A 173 -15.92 -3.99 -11.38
N ARG A 174 -15.65 -2.74 -11.75
CA ARG A 174 -14.29 -2.23 -11.99
C ARG A 174 -13.45 -2.25 -10.72
N ALA A 175 -13.97 -1.70 -9.62
CA ALA A 175 -13.27 -1.68 -8.33
C ALA A 175 -12.99 -3.10 -7.81
N GLN A 176 -13.92 -4.05 -8.01
CA GLN A 176 -13.69 -5.46 -7.70
C GLN A 176 -12.56 -6.07 -8.54
N ALA A 177 -12.50 -5.76 -9.84
CA ALA A 177 -11.43 -6.24 -10.70
C ALA A 177 -10.07 -5.65 -10.30
N GLU A 178 -10.02 -4.37 -9.93
CA GLU A 178 -8.82 -3.71 -9.42
C GLU A 178 -8.34 -4.33 -8.10
N PHE A 179 -9.25 -4.58 -7.16
CA PHE A 179 -8.90 -5.27 -5.92
C PHE A 179 -8.32 -6.65 -6.17
N LYS A 180 -8.90 -7.43 -7.10
CA LYS A 180 -8.35 -8.74 -7.50
C LYS A 180 -6.94 -8.62 -8.07
N ARG A 181 -6.68 -7.62 -8.92
CA ARG A 181 -5.35 -7.35 -9.48
C ARG A 181 -4.35 -6.96 -8.40
N ALA A 182 -4.70 -6.02 -7.54
CA ALA A 182 -3.84 -5.55 -6.45
C ALA A 182 -3.53 -6.67 -5.43
N LYS A 183 -4.51 -7.56 -5.17
CA LYS A 183 -4.28 -8.77 -4.37
C LYS A 183 -3.29 -9.72 -5.02
N ALA A 184 -3.45 -10.01 -6.31
CA ALA A 184 -2.52 -10.88 -7.05
C ALA A 184 -1.09 -10.31 -7.07
N GLU A 185 -0.96 -8.99 -7.22
CA GLU A 185 0.34 -8.31 -7.15
C GLU A 185 0.96 -8.44 -5.75
N PHE A 186 0.19 -8.19 -4.69
CA PHE A 186 0.67 -8.37 -3.32
C PHE A 186 1.15 -9.80 -3.08
N ASP A 187 0.37 -10.80 -3.50
CA ASP A 187 0.73 -12.22 -3.34
C ASP A 187 2.03 -12.55 -4.10
N SER A 188 2.23 -11.98 -5.29
CA SER A 188 3.47 -12.10 -6.07
C SER A 188 4.67 -11.48 -5.34
N CYS A 189 4.55 -10.24 -4.87
CA CYS A 189 5.62 -9.57 -4.11
C CYS A 189 5.95 -10.31 -2.81
N ALA A 190 4.93 -10.82 -2.10
CA ALA A 190 5.11 -11.61 -0.89
C ALA A 190 5.86 -12.92 -1.17
N LYS A 191 5.54 -13.59 -2.28
CA LYS A 191 6.25 -14.80 -2.72
C LYS A 191 7.71 -14.51 -3.06
N ALA A 192 7.98 -13.46 -3.83
CA ALA A 192 9.34 -13.06 -4.20
C ALA A 192 10.20 -12.71 -2.98
N PHE A 193 9.66 -11.91 -2.05
CA PHE A 193 10.34 -11.57 -0.80
C PHE A 193 10.68 -12.83 0.02
N LYS A 194 9.73 -13.76 0.16
CA LYS A 194 9.94 -15.01 0.90
C LYS A 194 11.01 -15.87 0.23
N ALA A 195 10.98 -16.01 -1.09
CA ALA A 195 11.96 -16.79 -1.84
C ALA A 195 13.39 -16.25 -1.63
N ARG A 196 13.59 -14.92 -1.73
CA ARG A 196 14.90 -14.30 -1.49
C ARG A 196 15.37 -14.48 -0.05
N LEU A 197 14.46 -14.36 0.92
CA LEU A 197 14.78 -14.57 2.33
C LEU A 197 15.25 -16.02 2.59
N ASP A 198 14.58 -17.00 2.01
CA ASP A 198 14.92 -18.42 2.16
C ASP A 198 16.23 -18.78 1.43
N GLU A 199 16.49 -18.16 0.28
CA GLU A 199 17.79 -18.26 -0.43
C GLU A 199 18.94 -17.74 0.44
N LEU A 200 18.80 -16.54 1.03
CA LEU A 200 19.82 -15.94 1.89
C LEU A 200 20.08 -16.79 3.15
N LYS A 201 19.02 -17.33 3.77
CA LYS A 201 19.15 -18.26 4.89
C LYS A 201 19.91 -19.52 4.48
N SER A 202 19.57 -20.10 3.33
CA SER A 202 20.23 -21.31 2.83
C SER A 202 21.70 -21.06 2.49
N ALA A 203 22.02 -19.95 1.82
CA ALA A 203 23.39 -19.53 1.54
C ALA A 203 24.20 -19.24 2.82
N SER A 204 23.57 -18.69 3.86
CA SER A 204 24.21 -18.49 5.17
C SER A 204 24.51 -19.81 5.87
N ARG A 205 23.59 -20.78 5.80
CA ARG A 205 23.76 -22.13 6.37
C ARG A 205 24.89 -22.87 5.66
N LYS A 206 24.87 -22.88 4.31
CA LYS A 206 25.91 -23.50 3.50
C LYS A 206 27.29 -22.91 3.81
N ARG A 207 27.44 -21.57 3.86
CA ARG A 207 28.71 -20.94 4.24
C ARG A 207 29.19 -21.33 5.63
N ARG A 208 28.29 -21.55 6.59
CA ARG A 208 28.66 -22.03 7.93
C ARG A 208 29.13 -23.48 7.90
N GLU A 209 28.43 -24.34 7.15
CA GLU A 209 28.78 -25.75 6.97
C GLU A 209 30.12 -25.90 6.23
N ASP A 210 30.36 -25.14 5.17
CA ASP A 210 31.63 -25.12 4.41
C ASP A 210 32.80 -24.70 5.33
N LYS A 211 32.62 -23.64 6.13
CA LYS A 211 33.64 -23.20 7.10
C LYS A 211 33.94 -24.26 8.16
N LYS A 212 32.89 -24.91 8.69
CA LYS A 212 33.04 -26.00 9.64
C LYS A 212 33.78 -27.18 9.02
N SER A 213 33.45 -27.55 7.77
CA SER A 213 34.12 -28.61 7.03
C SER A 213 35.60 -28.31 6.81
N LEU A 214 35.95 -27.07 6.42
CA LEU A 214 37.34 -26.64 6.30
C LEU A 214 38.10 -26.70 7.64
N ALA A 215 37.47 -26.29 8.74
CA ALA A 215 38.06 -26.40 10.08
C ALA A 215 38.30 -27.86 10.49
N VAL A 216 37.33 -28.75 10.22
CA VAL A 216 37.48 -30.20 10.45
C VAL A 216 38.63 -30.77 9.62
N LYS A 217 38.70 -30.43 8.33
CA LYS A 217 39.76 -30.90 7.42
C LYS A 217 41.15 -30.46 7.87
N ALA A 218 41.28 -29.23 8.35
CA ALA A 218 42.53 -28.70 8.89
C ALA A 218 42.89 -29.25 10.28
N GLY A 219 42.02 -30.05 10.91
CA GLY A 219 42.26 -30.63 12.23
C GLY A 219 42.08 -29.66 13.39
N VAL A 220 41.28 -28.60 13.22
CA VAL A 220 40.94 -27.67 14.31
C VAL A 220 40.21 -28.45 15.43
N PRO A 221 40.58 -28.25 16.72
CA PRO A 221 39.92 -28.93 17.83
C PRO A 221 38.40 -28.74 17.84
N PHE A 222 37.65 -29.80 18.19
CA PHE A 222 36.19 -29.84 18.10
C PHE A 222 35.49 -28.63 18.75
N GLN A 223 35.98 -28.18 19.90
CA GLN A 223 35.44 -27.03 20.63
C GLN A 223 35.46 -25.69 19.87
N TYR A 224 36.27 -25.59 18.80
CA TYR A 224 36.42 -24.37 18.01
C TYR A 224 35.83 -24.45 16.60
N GLN A 225 35.43 -25.64 16.13
CA GLN A 225 35.01 -25.85 14.72
C GLN A 225 33.78 -25.04 14.31
N ASP A 226 32.89 -24.71 15.26
CA ASP A 226 31.70 -23.88 15.01
C ASP A 226 31.98 -22.36 15.07
N ASN A 227 33.20 -21.95 15.47
CA ASN A 227 33.59 -20.56 15.67
C ASN A 227 34.99 -20.27 15.10
N VAL A 228 35.09 -20.30 13.76
CA VAL A 228 36.34 -20.04 13.02
C VAL A 228 36.20 -18.81 12.10
N TRP A 229 37.31 -18.09 11.91
CA TRP A 229 37.46 -17.13 10.83
C TRP A 229 38.38 -17.74 9.76
N ILE A 230 37.96 -17.66 8.50
CA ILE A 230 38.69 -18.26 7.37
C ILE A 230 38.90 -17.20 6.31
N SER A 231 40.13 -17.10 5.82
CA SER A 231 40.51 -16.28 4.67
C SER A 231 41.37 -17.09 3.70
N THR A 232 41.36 -16.70 2.44
CA THR A 232 42.24 -17.28 1.40
C THR A 232 43.22 -16.19 0.98
N ASP A 233 44.51 -16.51 0.94
CA ASP A 233 45.54 -15.56 0.48
C ASP A 233 45.72 -15.59 -1.04
N SER A 234 46.63 -14.74 -1.55
CA SER A 234 46.93 -14.62 -2.99
C SER A 234 47.52 -15.90 -3.61
N ASP A 235 48.17 -16.72 -2.78
CA ASP A 235 48.80 -17.97 -3.21
C ASP A 235 47.81 -19.14 -3.17
N GLY A 236 46.57 -18.88 -2.73
CA GLY A 236 45.49 -19.84 -2.64
C GLY A 236 45.47 -20.63 -1.33
N ASN A 237 46.32 -20.30 -0.35
CA ASN A 237 46.30 -20.99 0.94
C ASN A 237 45.11 -20.51 1.77
N THR A 238 44.48 -21.48 2.45
CA THR A 238 43.38 -21.25 3.37
C THR A 238 43.91 -21.05 4.78
N ASN A 239 43.75 -19.84 5.29
CA ASN A 239 44.12 -19.44 6.64
C ASN A 239 42.90 -19.59 7.56
N ILE A 240 43.05 -20.30 8.67
CA ILE A 240 41.98 -20.64 9.60
C ILE A 240 42.37 -20.16 11.00
N TYR A 241 41.56 -19.29 11.57
CA TYR A 241 41.80 -18.62 12.84
C TYR A 241 40.71 -18.98 13.84
N PHE A 242 41.09 -19.31 15.07
CA PHE A 242 40.17 -19.81 16.08
C PHE A 242 40.67 -19.61 17.52
N GLY A 243 39.77 -19.70 18.49
CA GLY A 243 40.13 -19.67 19.92
C GLY A 243 40.58 -18.30 20.47
N GLY A 244 40.57 -17.24 19.66
CA GLY A 244 40.89 -15.88 20.10
C GLY A 244 39.86 -15.28 21.06
N VAL A 245 40.30 -14.33 21.88
CA VAL A 245 39.44 -13.63 22.83
C VAL A 245 38.42 -12.75 22.08
N GLY A 246 37.14 -12.95 22.39
CA GLY A 246 35.99 -12.19 21.86
C GLY A 246 35.58 -12.55 20.42
N LYS A 247 36.53 -12.85 19.55
CA LYS A 247 36.31 -13.26 18.15
C LYS A 247 37.37 -14.29 17.72
N PRO A 248 37.10 -15.14 16.69
CA PRO A 248 38.00 -16.21 16.29
C PRO A 248 39.43 -15.74 15.96
N ASP A 249 39.55 -14.56 15.35
CA ASP A 249 40.80 -13.86 15.00
C ASP A 249 41.25 -12.86 16.09
N GLY A 250 40.76 -13.01 17.32
CA GLY A 250 41.07 -12.14 18.46
C GLY A 250 42.47 -12.37 19.03
N PRO A 251 42.86 -11.61 20.07
CA PRO A 251 44.12 -11.85 20.79
C PRO A 251 44.23 -13.30 21.26
N GLY A 252 45.41 -13.90 21.11
CA GLY A 252 45.68 -15.29 21.50
C GLY A 252 45.07 -16.35 20.57
N HIS A 253 44.59 -15.99 19.38
CA HIS A 253 44.03 -16.98 18.45
C HIS A 253 45.06 -18.01 17.98
N GLY A 254 44.59 -19.25 17.81
CA GLY A 254 45.25 -20.27 17.01
C GLY A 254 45.12 -19.96 15.53
N HIS A 255 46.13 -20.35 14.75
CA HIS A 255 46.22 -20.05 13.32
C HIS A 255 46.77 -21.26 12.58
N TYR A 256 45.94 -21.88 11.75
CA TYR A 256 46.32 -22.98 10.87
C TYR A 256 46.33 -22.48 9.42
N VAL A 257 47.30 -22.94 8.62
CA VAL A 257 47.35 -22.68 7.18
C VAL A 257 47.28 -24.01 6.44
N MET A 258 46.40 -24.07 5.45
CA MET A 258 46.21 -25.23 4.59
C MET A 258 46.49 -24.83 3.14
N ASP A 259 47.35 -25.57 2.45
CA ASP A 259 47.68 -25.34 1.04
C ASP A 259 46.47 -25.62 0.11
N PRO A 260 46.53 -25.24 -1.19
CA PRO A 260 45.47 -25.53 -2.14
C PRO A 260 45.18 -27.04 -2.32
N GLY A 261 46.16 -27.90 -2.04
CA GLY A 261 46.02 -29.36 -2.06
C GLY A 261 45.27 -29.92 -0.84
N GLY A 262 45.05 -29.12 0.19
CA GLY A 262 44.37 -29.51 1.42
C GLY A 262 45.30 -30.05 2.51
N ASN A 263 46.62 -29.91 2.38
CA ASN A 263 47.58 -30.27 3.42
C ASN A 263 47.82 -29.08 4.35
N VAL A 264 47.91 -29.35 5.65
CA VAL A 264 48.20 -28.31 6.64
C VAL A 264 49.69 -28.02 6.66
N THR A 265 50.09 -26.83 6.25
CA THR A 265 51.48 -26.38 6.15
C THR A 265 51.95 -25.59 7.38
N TYR A 266 51.00 -25.08 8.19
CA TYR A 266 51.30 -24.38 9.42
C TYR A 266 50.26 -24.67 10.51
N ARG A 267 50.73 -24.82 11.75
CA ARG A 267 49.87 -24.98 12.94
C ARG A 267 50.43 -24.16 14.10
N ARG A 268 49.53 -23.46 14.77
CA ARG A 268 49.77 -22.80 16.05
C ARG A 268 48.48 -22.86 16.85
N ASP A 269 48.53 -23.41 18.06
CA ASP A 269 47.36 -23.48 18.91
C ASP A 269 47.09 -22.13 19.60
N PRO A 270 45.86 -21.90 20.11
CA PRO A 270 45.55 -20.68 20.84
C PRO A 270 46.52 -20.49 22.01
N PHE A 271 47.04 -19.27 22.17
CA PHE A 271 48.00 -18.83 23.18
C PHE A 271 49.43 -19.40 23.08
N ASP A 272 49.75 -20.16 22.03
CA ASP A 272 51.14 -20.53 21.76
C ASP A 272 51.99 -19.30 21.39
N PRO A 273 53.27 -19.25 21.82
CA PRO A 273 54.17 -18.15 21.50
C PRO A 273 54.40 -18.06 19.98
N HIS A 274 54.40 -16.82 19.45
CA HIS A 274 54.80 -16.58 18.07
C HIS A 274 56.29 -16.92 17.90
N GLY A 275 56.63 -17.63 16.83
CA GLY A 275 58.03 -17.87 16.46
C GLY A 275 58.76 -16.53 16.20
N ALA A 276 60.07 -16.52 16.43
CA ALA A 276 60.93 -15.34 16.30
C ALA A 276 60.98 -14.70 14.89
N GLN A 277 60.30 -15.29 13.90
CA GLN A 277 60.32 -14.90 12.49
C GLN A 277 59.52 -13.61 12.17
N ASN A 278 58.79 -13.04 13.15
CA ASN A 278 57.97 -11.84 12.97
C ASN A 278 58.52 -10.58 13.67
N PHE A 279 59.70 -10.64 14.28
CA PHE A 279 60.39 -9.47 14.81
C PHE A 279 61.56 -9.10 13.89
N GLU A 280 61.30 -8.37 12.81
CA GLU A 280 62.39 -7.72 12.08
C GLU A 280 62.92 -6.52 12.90
N PRO A 281 64.25 -6.38 13.09
CA PRO A 281 64.82 -5.19 13.71
C PRO A 281 64.65 -4.00 12.75
N GLY A 282 63.59 -3.21 12.96
CA GLY A 282 63.37 -1.93 12.27
C GLY A 282 64.04 -0.75 13.01
N GLY A 283 63.91 0.44 12.41
CA GLY A 283 64.56 1.68 12.86
C GLY A 283 64.33 2.06 14.33
N THR A 284 65.36 2.64 14.95
CA THR A 284 65.42 2.86 16.40
C THR A 284 64.67 4.14 16.77
N LEU A 285 63.57 4.01 17.52
CA LEU A 285 62.83 5.18 18.03
C LEU A 285 63.32 5.67 19.40
N TYR A 286 64.16 4.87 20.06
CA TYR A 286 64.75 5.18 21.36
C TYR A 286 66.03 4.37 21.52
N ASP A 287 67.19 5.03 21.63
CA ASP A 287 68.48 4.35 21.75
C ASP A 287 69.01 4.46 23.19
N ARG A 288 68.84 3.39 23.96
CA ARG A 288 69.40 3.31 25.33
C ARG A 288 70.92 3.10 25.32
N ARG A 289 71.52 2.72 24.19
CA ARG A 289 72.96 2.42 24.06
C ARG A 289 73.78 3.63 23.59
N ALA A 290 73.11 4.71 23.20
CA ALA A 290 73.74 5.95 22.76
C ALA A 290 74.72 6.55 23.79
N ARG A 291 74.51 6.31 25.09
CA ARG A 291 75.46 6.64 26.17
C ARG A 291 75.51 5.50 27.17
N ARG A 292 76.71 5.18 27.65
CA ARG A 292 76.92 4.05 28.58
C ARG A 292 76.42 4.35 29.98
N ASP A 293 76.69 5.56 30.49
CA ASP A 293 76.51 5.88 31.91
C ASP A 293 75.48 6.99 32.16
N THR A 294 74.89 7.54 31.09
CA THR A 294 73.94 8.66 31.18
C THR A 294 72.56 8.29 30.61
N PRO A 295 71.52 8.19 31.45
CA PRO A 295 70.16 7.98 30.98
C PRO A 295 69.62 9.20 30.21
N PRO A 296 68.90 9.00 29.10
CA PRO A 296 68.25 10.10 28.41
C PRO A 296 67.06 10.64 29.22
N LEU A 297 66.86 11.95 29.16
CA LEU A 297 65.74 12.64 29.79
C LEU A 297 64.43 12.49 29.00
N GLY A 298 64.54 12.22 27.70
CA GLY A 298 63.39 12.02 26.84
C GLY A 298 63.76 12.06 25.37
N VAL A 299 62.77 11.74 24.54
CA VAL A 299 62.87 11.74 23.09
C VAL A 299 61.78 12.64 22.53
N ARG A 300 62.11 13.38 21.47
CA ARG A 300 61.16 14.11 20.63
C ARG A 300 61.35 13.69 19.19
N ASN A 301 60.24 13.60 18.47
CA ASN A 301 60.23 13.29 17.05
C ASN A 301 59.69 14.49 16.27
N ARG A 302 60.19 14.67 15.05
CA ARG A 302 59.72 15.63 14.06
C ARG A 302 59.60 14.93 12.72
N ASP A 303 58.50 15.13 12.03
CA ASP A 303 58.35 14.75 10.63
C ASP A 303 59.25 15.67 9.78
N ASN A 304 60.21 15.11 9.03
CA ASN A 304 61.14 15.91 8.20
C ASN A 304 60.43 16.58 7.01
N ASP A 305 59.34 16.02 6.50
CA ASP A 305 58.63 16.56 5.34
C ASP A 305 57.73 17.73 5.73
N THR A 306 57.05 17.62 6.88
CA THR A 306 56.04 18.59 7.30
C THR A 306 56.52 19.54 8.40
N ASN A 307 57.67 19.25 9.02
CA ASN A 307 58.17 19.91 10.23
C ASN A 307 57.23 19.82 11.44
N ASP A 308 56.21 18.97 11.36
CA ASP A 308 55.26 18.77 12.44
C ASP A 308 55.91 18.02 13.61
N ARG A 309 55.59 18.49 14.82
CA ARG A 309 56.06 17.94 16.11
C ARG A 309 54.92 17.35 16.94
N SER A 310 53.69 17.40 16.42
CA SER A 310 52.48 16.88 17.08
C SER A 310 52.20 15.41 16.77
N GLY A 311 52.91 14.84 15.78
CA GLY A 311 52.71 13.49 15.28
C GLY A 311 53.13 12.38 16.26
N VAL A 312 52.29 11.35 16.33
CA VAL A 312 52.46 10.15 17.14
C VAL A 312 52.93 9.00 16.23
N PHE A 313 54.21 8.62 16.34
CA PHE A 313 54.85 7.43 15.75
C PHE A 313 54.76 7.27 14.20
N TYR A 314 55.73 6.54 13.64
CA TYR A 314 55.96 6.34 12.20
C TYR A 314 54.70 5.91 11.40
N ASP A 315 54.36 6.65 10.32
CA ASP A 315 53.34 6.26 9.34
C ASP A 315 53.97 5.52 8.15
N ARG A 316 53.85 4.18 8.17
CA ARG A 316 54.37 3.27 7.14
C ARG A 316 53.79 3.51 5.75
N SER A 317 52.67 4.23 5.64
CA SER A 317 51.97 4.53 4.38
C SER A 317 52.65 5.65 3.58
N ARG A 318 53.41 6.50 4.25
CA ARG A 318 53.91 7.78 3.70
C ARG A 318 55.42 7.80 3.43
N GLN A 319 56.15 6.71 3.73
CA GLN A 319 57.63 6.65 3.68
C GLN A 319 58.29 7.84 4.41
N ILE A 320 57.75 8.22 5.56
CA ILE A 320 58.21 9.40 6.31
C ILE A 320 59.56 9.08 6.97
N ASP A 321 60.59 9.86 6.66
CA ASP A 321 61.81 9.94 7.47
C ASP A 321 61.50 10.74 8.75
N LEU A 322 61.51 10.08 9.90
CA LEU A 322 61.37 10.75 11.20
C LEU A 322 62.73 11.26 11.67
N HIS A 323 62.80 12.53 12.02
CA HIS A 323 63.92 13.06 12.79
C HIS A 323 63.69 12.82 14.27
N VAL A 324 64.47 11.92 14.85
CA VAL A 324 64.46 11.59 16.27
C VAL A 324 65.52 12.42 16.97
N THR A 325 65.17 13.04 18.09
CA THR A 325 66.12 13.77 18.95
C THR A 325 65.96 13.30 20.38
N GLN A 326 67.04 12.75 20.94
CA GLN A 326 67.13 12.28 22.31
C GLN A 326 67.99 13.25 23.14
N TYR A 327 67.46 13.69 24.28
CA TYR A 327 68.07 14.73 25.13
C TYR A 327 68.64 14.14 26.41
N TYR A 328 69.71 14.73 26.91
CA TYR A 328 70.38 14.37 28.16
C TYR A 328 70.45 15.56 29.11
N GLY A 329 70.66 15.28 30.40
CA GLY A 329 70.62 16.30 31.45
C GLY A 329 71.82 17.23 31.51
N ASP A 330 72.89 16.91 30.80
CA ASP A 330 74.13 17.69 30.66
C ASP A 330 74.12 18.62 29.43
N ASN A 331 72.93 18.92 28.90
CA ASN A 331 72.70 19.74 27.70
C ASN A 331 73.26 19.13 26.40
N TYR A 332 73.66 17.85 26.41
CA TYR A 332 73.86 17.10 25.18
C TYR A 332 72.54 16.59 24.61
N ARG A 333 72.47 16.54 23.29
CA ARG A 333 71.46 15.78 22.57
C ARG A 333 72.08 15.02 21.41
N VAL A 334 71.42 13.95 21.03
CA VAL A 334 71.76 13.17 19.85
C VAL A 334 70.55 13.04 18.95
N SER A 335 70.78 13.18 17.66
CA SER A 335 69.73 13.16 16.66
C SER A 335 70.07 12.22 15.52
N TRP A 336 69.06 11.57 14.97
CA TRP A 336 69.16 10.73 13.79
C TRP A 336 67.86 10.75 13.01
N ASP A 337 67.95 10.43 11.72
CA ASP A 337 66.79 10.20 10.87
C ASP A 337 66.51 8.69 10.80
N THR A 338 65.25 8.29 10.89
CA THR A 338 64.83 6.89 10.77
C THR A 338 63.66 6.74 9.81
N ASP A 339 63.77 5.79 8.88
CA ASP A 339 62.70 5.43 7.94
C ASP A 339 61.85 4.25 8.46
N GLY A 340 62.01 3.90 9.74
CA GLY A 340 61.38 2.75 10.37
C GLY A 340 62.04 1.41 10.02
N LYS A 341 63.08 1.40 9.18
CA LYS A 341 63.87 0.20 8.81
C LYS A 341 65.36 0.36 9.08
N SER A 342 65.89 1.58 9.01
CA SER A 342 67.30 1.91 9.20
C SER A 342 67.46 3.32 9.78
N ASP A 343 68.57 3.57 10.47
CA ASP A 343 68.90 4.86 11.07
C ASP A 343 70.08 5.51 10.32
N LYS A 344 69.99 6.81 10.05
CA LYS A 344 70.98 7.60 9.29
C LYS A 344 71.18 8.99 9.90
N ASN A 345 72.22 9.71 9.47
CA ASN A 345 72.52 11.10 9.89
C ASN A 345 72.67 11.30 11.41
N TYR A 346 73.31 10.34 12.06
CA TYR A 346 73.56 10.39 13.50
C TYR A 346 74.52 11.53 13.85
N HIS A 347 74.09 12.46 14.71
CA HIS A 347 74.93 13.59 15.12
C HIS A 347 74.65 14.06 16.53
N TRP A 348 75.70 14.55 17.17
CA TRP A 348 75.65 15.12 18.51
C TRP A 348 75.53 16.65 18.46
N THR A 349 74.88 17.22 19.47
CA THR A 349 74.88 18.65 19.71
C THR A 349 75.03 18.93 21.21
N ASP A 350 76.11 19.60 21.59
CA ASP A 350 76.26 20.22 22.89
C ASP A 350 75.59 21.60 22.87
N GLN A 351 74.52 21.76 23.64
CA GLN A 351 73.76 23.01 23.69
C GLN A 351 74.40 24.08 24.60
N ASN A 352 75.53 23.79 25.25
CA ASN A 352 76.29 24.78 26.02
C ASN A 352 77.10 25.72 25.11
N PHE A 353 77.36 25.32 23.86
CA PHE A 353 78.06 26.13 22.87
C PHE A 353 77.09 26.75 21.84
N PRO A 354 77.43 27.92 21.26
CA PRO A 354 76.73 28.42 20.08
C PRO A 354 76.91 27.46 18.91
N SER A 355 75.91 27.36 18.02
CA SER A 355 75.88 26.37 16.93
C SER A 355 77.05 26.45 15.94
N SER A 356 77.77 27.59 15.89
CA SER A 356 78.96 27.78 15.06
C SER A 356 80.27 27.40 15.75
N HIS A 357 80.23 26.94 17.02
CA HIS A 357 81.42 26.54 17.74
C HIS A 357 81.93 25.19 17.22
N PRO A 358 83.23 25.06 16.91
CA PRO A 358 83.78 23.84 16.30
C PRO A 358 83.60 22.60 17.18
N GLU A 359 83.49 22.78 18.50
CA GLU A 359 83.32 21.67 19.46
C GLU A 359 81.85 21.30 19.73
N ALA A 360 80.88 22.07 19.24
CA ALA A 360 79.45 21.85 19.52
C ALA A 360 78.90 20.50 19.01
N HIS A 361 79.61 19.83 18.09
CA HIS A 361 79.19 18.57 17.49
C HIS A 361 80.04 17.37 17.90
N ILE A 362 80.94 17.56 18.86
CA ILE A 362 81.80 16.48 19.36
C ILE A 362 80.99 15.62 20.35
N PRO A 363 80.93 14.29 20.18
CA PRO A 363 80.25 13.40 21.13
C PRO A 363 80.91 13.45 22.52
N PRO A 364 80.12 13.35 23.61
CA PRO A 364 80.64 13.25 24.96
C PRO A 364 81.43 11.94 25.14
N GLU A 365 82.33 11.89 26.12
CA GLU A 365 83.25 10.75 26.28
C GLU A 365 82.55 9.40 26.49
N ASP A 366 81.40 9.38 27.16
CA ASP A 366 80.60 8.17 27.42
C ASP A 366 79.70 7.75 26.24
N ALA A 367 79.74 8.50 25.12
CA ALA A 367 79.15 8.16 23.82
C ALA A 367 80.18 7.72 22.77
N ARG A 368 81.48 7.74 23.09
CA ARG A 368 82.57 7.31 22.20
C ARG A 368 82.84 5.81 22.26
#